data_AF-A0A1Q7X1V1-F1
#
_entry.id   AF-A0A1Q7X1V1-F1
#
_cell.length_a   1.000
_cell.length_b   1.000
_cell.length_c   1.000
_cell.angle_alpha   90.00
_cell.angle_beta   90.00
_cell.angle_gamma   90.00
#
_symmetry.space_group_name_H-M   'P 1'
#
loop_
_entity.id
_entity.type
_entity.pdbx_description
1 polymer ?
#
loop_
_entity_poly.entity_id
_entity_poly.type
_entity_poly.pdbx_seq_one_letter_code
_entity_poly.pdbx_strand_id
1 'polypeptide(L)'
;MIAAEPLEPAAAARGLEHATADPEAAEARVVTGLRIVNAVLRAHRVATHDPYGHEIGREATLAARVGYGTGEGLAEGRWDEAIEVPYPERRARRAEALRPQERLAAVLAGREPIDACETLLLRARADVEQGRTREAALQLRAGLEALLAELPQGGVEGDQAQDLTVLRERSEGIAEAAREALAGEVETERADQVAETLGICERVLRRRQILAE
;
A
#
# COMPACT_ATOMS: atom_id res chain seq x y z
N MET A 1 -19.05 2.72 -6.18
CA MET A 1 -19.90 3.78 -5.60
C MET A 1 -19.88 3.60 -4.09
N ILE A 2 -19.75 4.67 -3.31
CA ILE A 2 -19.79 4.59 -1.85
C ILE A 2 -21.23 4.19 -1.48
N ALA A 3 -21.42 2.98 -0.98
CA ALA A 3 -22.72 2.53 -0.50
C ALA A 3 -23.03 3.29 0.79
N ALA A 4 -24.12 4.05 0.79
CA ALA A 4 -24.67 4.62 2.01
C ALA A 4 -25.53 3.54 2.67
N GLU A 5 -24.95 2.79 3.59
CA GLU A 5 -25.70 1.89 4.47
C GLU A 5 -26.00 2.64 5.77
N PRO A 6 -27.19 3.24 5.91
CA PRO A 6 -27.54 3.97 7.13
C PRO A 6 -27.55 3.00 8.30
N LEU A 7 -26.89 3.41 9.39
CA LEU A 7 -26.87 2.68 10.64
C LEU A 7 -27.86 3.32 11.61
N GLU A 8 -28.64 2.49 12.30
CA GLU A 8 -29.41 2.94 13.45
C GLU A 8 -28.46 3.45 14.55
N PRO A 9 -28.77 4.56 15.25
CA PRO A 9 -27.87 5.14 16.24
C PRO A 9 -27.38 4.15 17.30
N ALA A 10 -28.26 3.26 17.77
CA ALA A 10 -27.88 2.22 18.73
C ALA A 10 -26.90 1.18 18.15
N ALA A 11 -26.98 0.89 16.86
CA ALA A 11 -26.03 0.00 16.18
C ALA A 11 -24.68 0.70 15.96
N ALA A 12 -24.70 2.00 15.63
CA ALA A 12 -23.49 2.80 15.49
C ALA A 12 -22.73 2.91 16.83
N ALA A 13 -23.43 3.17 17.93
CA ALA A 13 -22.85 3.22 19.27
C ALA A 13 -22.19 1.88 19.66
N ARG A 14 -22.88 0.74 19.49
CA ARG A 14 -22.27 -0.60 19.72
C ARG A 14 -21.05 -0.85 18.84
N GLY A 15 -21.09 -0.39 17.59
CA GLY A 15 -19.95 -0.47 16.67
C GLY A 15 -18.74 0.33 17.16
N LEU A 16 -18.97 1.50 17.75
CA LEU A 16 -17.94 2.34 18.33
C LEU A 16 -17.39 1.76 19.64
N GLU A 17 -18.25 1.20 20.50
CA GLU A 17 -17.83 0.47 21.71
C GLU A 17 -16.90 -0.70 21.37
N HIS A 18 -17.25 -1.48 20.34
CA HIS A 18 -16.41 -2.57 19.87
C HIS A 18 -15.05 -2.07 19.34
N ALA A 19 -15.05 -1.02 18.54
CA ALA A 19 -13.79 -0.40 18.06
C ALA A 19 -12.96 0.18 19.22
N THR A 20 -13.59 0.66 20.28
CA THR A 20 -12.89 1.15 21.47
C THR A 20 -12.21 0.01 22.22
N ALA A 21 -12.88 -1.15 22.30
CA ALA A 21 -12.37 -2.32 23.00
C ALA A 21 -11.30 -3.10 22.21
N ASP A 22 -11.29 -2.98 20.88
CA ASP A 22 -10.41 -3.73 19.98
C ASP A 22 -9.63 -2.79 19.04
N PRO A 23 -8.34 -2.51 19.35
CA PRO A 23 -7.48 -1.68 18.52
C PRO A 23 -7.33 -2.17 17.08
N GLU A 24 -7.35 -3.48 16.84
CA GLU A 24 -7.23 -4.04 15.48
C GLU A 24 -8.50 -3.76 14.68
N ALA A 25 -9.67 -3.92 15.31
CA ALA A 25 -10.94 -3.56 14.70
C ALA A 25 -11.05 -2.05 14.41
N ALA A 26 -10.53 -1.20 15.30
CA ALA A 26 -10.46 0.24 15.06
C ALA A 26 -9.57 0.58 13.86
N GLU A 27 -8.36 0.01 13.79
CA GLU A 27 -7.44 0.24 12.67
C GLU A 27 -8.01 -0.29 11.35
N ALA A 28 -8.67 -1.45 11.36
CA ALA A 28 -9.34 -1.98 10.16
C ALA A 28 -10.43 -1.04 9.62
N ARG A 29 -11.14 -0.34 10.50
CA ARG A 29 -12.12 0.71 10.12
C ARG A 29 -11.42 1.93 9.51
N VAL A 30 -10.30 2.36 10.07
CA VAL A 30 -9.50 3.46 9.50
C VAL A 30 -9.02 3.10 8.09
N VAL A 31 -8.45 1.91 7.92
CA VAL A 31 -8.00 1.40 6.60
C VAL A 31 -9.15 1.37 5.61
N THR A 32 -10.33 0.90 6.02
CA THR A 32 -11.53 0.90 5.17
C THR A 32 -11.93 2.32 4.76
N GLY A 33 -11.93 3.27 5.68
CA GLY A 33 -12.21 4.68 5.40
C GLY A 33 -11.20 5.30 4.43
N LEU A 34 -9.91 5.02 4.62
CA LEU A 34 -8.85 5.47 3.71
C LEU A 34 -9.05 4.91 2.29
N ARG A 35 -9.48 3.65 2.14
CA ARG A 35 -9.81 3.10 0.82
C ARG A 35 -10.93 3.85 0.11
N ILE A 36 -11.97 4.24 0.87
CA ILE A 36 -13.09 5.01 0.34
C ILE A 36 -12.62 6.39 -0.14
N VAL A 37 -11.85 7.11 0.69
CA VAL A 37 -11.30 8.42 0.34
C VAL A 37 -10.37 8.32 -0.88
N ASN A 38 -9.47 7.34 -0.91
CA ASN A 38 -8.56 7.14 -2.02
C ASN A 38 -9.28 6.77 -3.33
N ALA A 39 -10.40 6.05 -3.25
CA ALA A 39 -11.25 5.81 -4.42
C ALA A 39 -11.83 7.12 -4.99
N VAL A 40 -12.25 8.05 -4.14
CA VAL A 40 -12.73 9.39 -4.56
C VAL A 40 -11.58 10.20 -5.15
N LEU A 41 -10.43 10.27 -4.48
CA LEU A 41 -9.26 11.00 -4.95
C LEU A 41 -8.79 10.47 -6.32
N ARG A 42 -8.77 9.14 -6.50
CA ARG A 42 -8.46 8.51 -7.78
C ARG A 42 -9.49 8.88 -8.85
N ALA A 43 -10.79 8.82 -8.54
CA ALA A 43 -11.84 9.18 -9.51
C ALA A 43 -11.74 10.65 -9.92
N HIS A 44 -11.52 11.55 -8.96
CA HIS A 44 -11.27 12.96 -9.21
C HIS A 44 -10.07 13.15 -10.13
N ARG A 45 -8.94 12.49 -9.83
CA ARG A 45 -7.71 12.52 -10.62
C ARG A 45 -7.92 12.14 -12.09
N VAL A 46 -8.69 11.07 -12.32
CA VAL A 46 -9.03 10.62 -13.67
C VAL A 46 -9.95 11.63 -14.37
N ALA A 47 -10.95 12.17 -13.66
CA ALA A 47 -11.87 13.14 -14.23
C ALA A 47 -11.18 14.45 -14.61
N THR A 48 -10.21 14.91 -13.81
CA THR A 48 -9.47 16.16 -14.05
C THR A 48 -8.22 15.97 -14.90
N HIS A 49 -7.83 14.72 -15.21
CA HIS A 49 -6.56 14.39 -15.87
C HIS A 49 -5.33 14.94 -15.13
N ASP A 50 -5.42 15.11 -13.82
CA ASP A 50 -4.35 15.69 -12.99
C ASP A 50 -3.37 14.59 -12.56
N PRO A 51 -2.12 14.54 -13.03
CA PRO A 51 -1.18 13.51 -12.58
C PRO A 51 -0.69 13.72 -11.14
N TYR A 52 -0.90 14.89 -10.53
CA TYR A 52 -0.33 15.30 -9.25
C TYR A 52 -1.24 15.06 -8.04
N GLY A 53 -2.53 14.76 -8.27
CA GLY A 53 -3.42 14.26 -7.22
C GLY A 53 -2.85 12.99 -6.59
N HIS A 54 -2.66 12.99 -5.27
CA HIS A 54 -2.07 11.87 -4.54
C HIS A 54 -3.08 11.25 -3.58
N GLU A 55 -2.89 9.96 -3.33
CA GLU A 55 -3.65 9.19 -2.36
C GLU A 55 -3.10 9.44 -0.95
N ILE A 56 -3.94 9.24 0.07
CA ILE A 56 -3.59 9.44 1.48
C ILE A 56 -3.25 8.08 2.09
N GLY A 57 -2.03 7.98 2.61
CA GLY A 57 -1.58 6.83 3.42
C GLY A 57 -1.85 7.05 4.91
N ARG A 58 -1.88 5.97 5.69
CA ARG A 58 -2.09 6.03 7.14
C ARG A 58 -0.97 6.84 7.82
N GLU A 59 0.26 6.65 7.36
CA GLU A 59 1.49 7.34 7.79
C GLU A 59 1.41 8.88 7.67
N ALA A 60 0.63 9.39 6.71
CA ALA A 60 0.51 10.81 6.43
C ALA A 60 -0.62 11.50 7.21
N THR A 61 -1.42 10.74 7.97
CA THR A 61 -2.53 11.29 8.74
C THR A 61 -2.04 11.92 10.05
N LEU A 62 -2.48 13.16 10.32
CA LEU A 62 -2.20 13.81 11.61
C LEU A 62 -2.95 13.14 12.76
N ALA A 63 -4.17 12.68 12.49
CA ALA A 63 -5.02 11.90 13.38
C ALA A 63 -6.00 11.10 12.52
N ALA A 64 -6.40 9.91 12.99
CA ALA A 64 -7.58 9.23 12.47
C ALA A 64 -8.59 9.06 13.58
N ARG A 65 -9.85 9.30 13.25
CA ARG A 65 -10.98 9.13 14.17
C ARG A 65 -11.99 8.18 13.57
N VAL A 66 -12.55 7.34 14.42
CA VAL A 66 -13.67 6.47 14.09
C VAL A 66 -14.83 6.90 14.95
N GLY A 67 -15.98 7.14 14.36
CA GLY A 67 -17.15 7.65 15.05
C GLY A 67 -18.41 7.54 14.22
N TYR A 68 -19.49 8.13 14.72
CA TYR A 68 -20.76 8.21 14.01
C TYR A 68 -21.38 9.60 14.14
N GLY A 69 -22.35 9.88 13.27
CA GLY A 69 -23.08 11.13 13.22
C GLY A 69 -24.07 11.14 12.08
N THR A 70 -24.88 12.20 12.00
CA THR A 70 -25.72 12.45 10.83
C THR A 70 -24.88 12.66 9.57
N GLY A 71 -25.40 12.31 8.39
CA GLY A 71 -24.65 12.47 7.14
C GLY A 71 -24.21 13.92 6.88
N GLU A 72 -25.07 14.90 7.17
CA GLU A 72 -24.76 16.32 7.09
C GLU A 72 -23.71 16.74 8.13
N GLY A 73 -23.86 16.28 9.38
CA GLY A 73 -22.86 16.51 10.42
C GLY A 73 -21.48 16.00 10.02
N LEU A 74 -21.39 14.75 9.56
CA LEU A 74 -20.13 14.13 9.14
C LEU A 74 -19.51 14.83 7.93
N ALA A 75 -20.32 15.30 6.98
CA ALA A 75 -19.83 16.08 5.84
C ALA A 75 -19.17 17.41 6.26
N GLU A 76 -19.62 17.99 7.37
CA GLU A 76 -19.02 19.17 8.00
C GLU A 76 -17.93 18.84 9.03
N GLY A 77 -17.59 17.55 9.23
CA GLY A 77 -16.62 17.10 10.21
C GLY A 77 -17.13 17.09 11.66
N ARG A 78 -18.45 17.16 11.87
CA ARG A 78 -19.11 17.06 13.17
C ARG A 78 -19.51 15.61 13.46
N TRP A 79 -19.16 15.14 14.65
CA TRP A 79 -19.44 13.79 15.14
C TRP A 79 -20.42 13.87 16.31
N ASP A 80 -21.30 12.87 16.43
CA ASP A 80 -22.07 12.69 17.67
C ASP A 80 -21.16 12.08 18.74
N GLU A 81 -20.37 11.07 18.35
CA GLU A 81 -19.34 10.47 19.17
C GLU A 81 -18.22 9.91 18.28
N ALA A 82 -16.98 10.02 18.74
CA ALA A 82 -15.82 9.48 18.03
C ALA A 82 -14.67 9.18 19.00
N ILE A 83 -13.85 8.19 18.64
CA ILE A 83 -12.57 7.89 19.29
C ILE A 83 -11.44 8.22 18.34
N GLU A 84 -10.30 8.64 18.90
CA GLU A 84 -9.05 8.73 18.16
C GLU A 84 -8.38 7.35 18.12
N VAL A 85 -8.02 6.90 16.92
CA VAL A 85 -7.36 5.61 16.71
C VAL A 85 -5.85 5.85 16.70
N PRO A 86 -5.11 5.36 17.71
CA PRO A 86 -3.68 5.57 17.79
C PRO A 86 -2.98 4.94 16.58
N TYR A 87 -1.86 5.53 16.19
CA TYR A 87 -1.03 4.94 15.16
C TYR A 87 -0.45 3.61 15.68
N PRO A 88 -0.44 2.52 14.89
CA PRO A 88 0.19 1.27 15.32
C PRO A 88 1.68 1.49 15.54
N GLU A 89 2.15 1.39 16.79
CA GLU A 89 3.57 1.55 17.12
C GLU A 89 4.41 0.47 16.43
N ARG A 90 5.10 0.81 15.34
CA ARG A 90 6.19 -0.04 14.83
C ARG A 90 7.42 0.19 15.71
N ARG A 91 7.76 -0.79 16.56
CA ARG A 91 9.05 -0.82 17.25
C ARG A 91 10.17 -1.06 16.24
N ALA A 92 10.66 -0.01 15.60
CA ALA A 92 11.87 -0.04 14.78
C ALA A 92 13.09 0.27 15.66
N ARG A 93 14.22 -0.39 15.41
CA ARG A 93 15.49 0.00 16.05
C ARG A 93 15.88 1.39 15.54
N ARG A 94 16.53 2.21 16.37
CA ARG A 94 16.90 3.60 16.00
C ARG A 94 17.63 3.71 14.66
N ALA A 95 18.50 2.75 14.35
CA ALA A 95 19.20 2.68 13.06
C ALA A 95 18.22 2.47 11.88
N GLU A 96 17.23 1.58 12.03
CA GLU A 96 16.21 1.33 11.01
C GLU A 96 15.31 2.56 10.76
N ALA A 97 15.11 3.39 11.80
CA ALA A 97 14.30 4.60 11.71
C ALA A 97 14.97 5.76 10.94
N LEU A 98 16.30 5.76 10.80
CA LEU A 98 17.07 6.81 10.10
C LEU A 98 17.36 6.47 8.63
N ARG A 99 17.26 5.20 8.26
CA ARG A 99 17.55 4.72 6.89
C ARG A 99 16.77 5.43 5.79
N PRO A 100 15.46 5.72 5.93
CA PRO A 100 14.74 6.47 4.90
C PRO A 100 15.35 7.85 4.65
N GLN A 101 15.78 8.56 5.70
CA GLN A 101 16.38 9.89 5.60
C GLN A 101 17.80 9.81 5.00
N GLU A 102 18.57 8.78 5.35
CA GLU A 102 19.90 8.54 4.77
C GLU A 102 19.83 8.23 3.27
N ARG A 103 18.91 7.34 2.87
CA ARG A 103 18.61 7.03 1.46
C ARG A 103 18.15 8.29 0.71
N LEU A 104 17.24 9.07 1.29
CA LEU A 104 16.79 10.32 0.69
C LEU A 104 17.97 11.30 0.48
N ALA A 105 18.85 11.44 1.48
CA ALA A 105 20.03 12.28 1.37
C ALA A 105 21.00 11.78 0.28
N ALA A 106 21.18 10.46 0.15
CA ALA A 106 22.03 9.86 -0.89
C ALA A 106 21.47 10.11 -2.30
N VAL A 107 20.15 9.96 -2.50
CA VAL A 107 19.46 10.27 -3.75
C VAL A 107 19.57 11.75 -4.11
N LEU A 108 19.28 12.64 -3.14
CA LEU A 108 19.38 14.10 -3.36
C LEU A 108 20.81 14.55 -3.64
N ALA A 109 21.80 13.87 -3.05
CA ALA A 109 23.22 14.11 -3.33
C ALA A 109 23.70 13.45 -4.64
N GLY A 110 22.85 12.71 -5.35
CA GLY A 110 23.21 12.00 -6.60
C GLY A 110 24.15 10.82 -6.42
N ARG A 111 24.34 10.34 -5.18
CA ARG A 111 25.19 9.18 -4.87
C ARG A 111 24.51 7.85 -5.16
N GLU A 112 23.18 7.86 -5.16
CA GLU A 112 22.36 6.69 -5.46
C GLU A 112 21.27 7.06 -6.47
N PRO A 113 21.05 6.23 -7.51
CA PRO A 113 19.92 6.41 -8.40
C PRO A 113 18.62 5.94 -7.72
N ILE A 114 17.50 6.46 -8.22
CA ILE A 114 16.19 5.84 -8.05
C ILE A 114 16.00 4.90 -9.22
N ASP A 115 15.87 3.61 -8.94
CA ASP A 115 15.65 2.62 -9.98
C ASP A 115 14.19 2.58 -10.43
N ALA A 116 13.94 2.15 -11.67
CA ALA A 116 12.59 2.09 -12.20
C ALA A 116 11.72 1.10 -11.42
N CYS A 117 12.30 -0.02 -10.99
CA CYS A 117 11.60 -1.01 -10.17
C CYS A 117 11.08 -0.44 -8.85
N GLU A 118 11.82 0.45 -8.18
CA GLU A 118 11.42 1.06 -6.91
C GLU A 118 10.10 1.82 -7.07
N THR A 119 10.01 2.64 -8.12
CA THR A 119 8.80 3.44 -8.39
C THR A 119 7.62 2.55 -8.76
N LEU A 120 7.82 1.56 -9.62
CA LEU A 120 6.75 0.66 -10.09
C LEU A 120 6.22 -0.23 -8.96
N LEU A 121 7.10 -0.75 -8.10
CA LEU A 121 6.72 -1.62 -6.98
C LEU A 121 6.01 -0.83 -5.87
N LEU A 122 6.40 0.43 -5.63
CA LEU A 122 5.67 1.31 -4.71
C LEU A 122 4.23 1.56 -5.18
N ARG A 123 4.02 1.75 -6.49
CA ARG A 123 2.68 1.89 -7.05
C ARG A 123 1.89 0.58 -6.94
N ALA A 124 2.54 -0.55 -7.21
CA ALA A 124 1.90 -1.86 -7.10
C ALA A 124 1.46 -2.13 -5.65
N ARG A 125 2.26 -1.74 -4.65
CA ARG A 125 1.89 -1.83 -3.23
C ARG A 125 0.66 -1.00 -2.91
N ALA A 126 0.63 0.26 -3.34
CA ALA A 126 -0.55 1.10 -3.17
C ALA A 126 -1.79 0.45 -3.81
N ASP A 127 -1.67 -0.09 -5.02
CA ASP A 127 -2.79 -0.74 -5.69
C ASP A 127 -3.26 -2.01 -4.96
N VAL A 128 -2.36 -2.85 -4.43
CA VAL A 128 -2.72 -4.02 -3.60
C VAL A 128 -3.47 -3.59 -2.33
N GLU A 129 -2.98 -2.60 -1.60
CA GLU A 129 -3.59 -2.12 -0.35
C GLU A 129 -5.00 -1.55 -0.55
N GLN A 130 -5.23 -1.00 -1.75
CA GLN A 130 -6.49 -0.42 -2.18
C GLN A 130 -7.43 -1.44 -2.86
N GLY A 131 -7.03 -2.72 -2.95
CA GLY A 131 -7.82 -3.79 -3.57
C GLY A 131 -7.91 -3.69 -5.10
N ARG A 132 -6.98 -2.99 -5.73
CA ARG A 132 -6.91 -2.76 -7.18
C ARG A 132 -5.99 -3.79 -7.84
N THR A 133 -6.39 -5.05 -7.77
CA THR A 133 -5.59 -6.19 -8.24
C THR A 133 -5.18 -6.06 -9.71
N ARG A 134 -6.07 -5.52 -10.56
CA ARG A 134 -5.82 -5.34 -11.98
C ARG A 134 -4.62 -4.42 -12.21
N GLU A 135 -4.64 -3.22 -11.64
CA GLU A 135 -3.54 -2.26 -11.75
C GLU A 135 -2.27 -2.76 -11.07
N ALA A 136 -2.40 -3.41 -9.90
CA ALA A 136 -1.27 -4.02 -9.20
C ALA A 136 -0.56 -5.07 -10.06
N ALA A 137 -1.29 -5.97 -10.73
CA ALA A 137 -0.71 -7.00 -11.61
C ALA A 137 0.04 -6.37 -12.80
N LEU A 138 -0.55 -5.35 -13.44
CA LEU A 138 0.06 -4.64 -14.56
C LEU A 138 1.37 -3.95 -14.16
N GLN A 139 1.38 -3.29 -13.01
CA GLN A 139 2.56 -2.61 -12.48
C GLN A 139 3.62 -3.57 -11.97
N LEU A 140 3.21 -4.65 -11.27
CA LEU A 140 4.12 -5.66 -10.75
C LEU A 140 4.87 -6.36 -11.87
N ARG A 141 4.23 -6.66 -13.01
CA ARG A 141 4.93 -7.25 -14.16
C ARG A 141 6.10 -6.38 -14.59
N ALA A 142 5.85 -5.10 -14.88
CA ALA A 142 6.91 -4.18 -15.29
C ALA A 142 7.95 -3.95 -14.18
N GLY A 143 7.50 -3.84 -12.93
CA GLY A 143 8.37 -3.64 -11.77
C GLY A 143 9.29 -4.83 -11.50
N LEU A 144 8.80 -6.06 -11.67
CA LEU A 144 9.58 -7.29 -11.52
C LEU A 144 10.61 -7.44 -12.62
N GLU A 145 10.22 -7.20 -13.88
CA GLU A 145 11.15 -7.21 -15.01
C GLU A 145 12.27 -6.18 -14.81
N ALA A 146 11.92 -4.96 -14.39
CA ALA A 146 12.90 -3.93 -14.04
C ALA A 146 13.80 -4.37 -12.87
N LEU A 147 13.22 -4.93 -11.79
CA LEU A 147 13.98 -5.38 -10.62
C LEU A 147 15.05 -6.41 -10.98
N LEU A 148 14.68 -7.39 -11.81
CA LEU A 148 15.59 -8.45 -12.24
C LEU A 148 16.66 -7.95 -13.22
N ALA A 149 16.38 -6.88 -13.97
CA ALA A 149 17.32 -6.26 -14.89
C ALA A 149 18.28 -5.27 -14.21
N GLU A 150 17.81 -4.55 -13.19
CA GLU A 150 18.55 -3.52 -12.45
C GLU A 150 19.42 -4.12 -11.33
N LEU A 151 19.08 -5.31 -10.83
CA LEU A 151 19.92 -5.99 -9.83
C LEU A 151 21.18 -6.60 -10.47
N PRO A 152 22.36 -6.39 -9.87
CA PRO A 152 23.60 -6.94 -10.38
C PRO A 152 23.55 -8.48 -10.37
N GLN A 153 23.94 -9.10 -11.48
CA GLN A 153 23.91 -10.56 -11.65
C GLN A 153 25.00 -11.32 -10.86
N GLY A 154 25.84 -10.62 -10.09
CA GLY A 154 26.95 -11.21 -9.33
C GLY A 154 27.05 -10.66 -7.91
N GLY A 155 27.51 -11.51 -6.98
CA GLY A 155 27.79 -11.12 -5.59
C GLY A 155 26.61 -11.20 -4.63
N VAL A 156 25.47 -11.75 -5.05
CA VAL A 156 24.33 -11.97 -4.16
C VAL A 156 24.43 -13.37 -3.56
N GLU A 157 24.63 -13.45 -2.25
CA GLU A 157 24.68 -14.71 -1.49
C GLU A 157 23.52 -14.79 -0.48
N GLY A 158 23.27 -16.00 0.05
CA GLY A 158 22.27 -16.22 1.10
C GLY A 158 20.82 -15.99 0.65
N ASP A 159 20.00 -15.51 1.59
CA ASP A 159 18.53 -15.35 1.41
C ASP A 159 18.14 -14.48 0.22
N GLN A 160 18.97 -13.51 -0.15
CA GLN A 160 18.68 -12.63 -1.29
C GLN A 160 18.82 -13.38 -2.62
N ALA A 161 19.78 -14.30 -2.74
CA ALA A 161 19.92 -15.14 -3.93
C ALA A 161 18.72 -16.10 -4.09
N GLN A 162 18.23 -16.63 -2.96
CA GLN A 162 17.03 -17.48 -2.94
C GLN A 162 15.79 -16.70 -3.38
N ASP A 163 15.54 -15.53 -2.79
CA ASP A 163 14.41 -14.69 -3.19
C ASP A 163 14.49 -14.30 -4.68
N LEU A 164 15.69 -14.02 -5.22
CA LEU A 164 15.86 -13.74 -6.64
C LEU A 164 15.55 -14.93 -7.55
N THR A 165 15.93 -16.14 -7.15
CA THR A 165 15.56 -17.36 -7.88
C THR A 165 14.05 -17.55 -7.90
N VAL A 166 13.38 -17.41 -6.75
CA VAL A 166 11.91 -17.47 -6.65
C VAL A 166 11.25 -16.42 -7.55
N LEU A 167 11.77 -15.19 -7.57
CA LEU A 167 11.24 -14.12 -8.42
C LEU A 167 11.37 -14.44 -9.93
N ARG A 168 12.47 -15.06 -10.35
CA ARG A 168 12.63 -15.52 -11.74
C ARG A 168 11.62 -16.61 -12.09
N GLU A 169 11.44 -17.58 -11.22
CA GLU A 169 10.46 -18.67 -11.41
C GLU A 169 9.02 -18.14 -11.47
N ARG A 170 8.69 -17.10 -10.69
CA ARG A 170 7.35 -16.49 -10.67
C ARG A 170 7.10 -15.51 -11.83
N SER A 171 8.12 -15.12 -12.59
CA SER A 171 8.02 -14.06 -13.62
C SER A 171 6.98 -14.36 -14.70
N GLU A 172 6.94 -15.60 -15.21
CA GLU A 172 5.97 -16.01 -16.22
C GLU A 172 4.53 -15.98 -15.66
N GLY A 173 4.34 -16.47 -14.43
CA GLY A 173 3.03 -16.43 -13.76
C GLY A 173 2.52 -15.02 -13.51
N ILE A 174 3.39 -14.07 -13.15
CA ILE A 174 3.02 -12.65 -13.04
C ILE A 174 2.69 -12.06 -14.42
N ALA A 175 3.42 -12.45 -15.47
CA ALA A 175 3.10 -12.01 -16.82
C ALA A 175 1.73 -12.53 -17.28
N GLU A 176 1.34 -13.74 -16.90
CA GLU A 176 -0.01 -14.29 -17.10
C GLU A 176 -1.06 -13.50 -16.33
N ALA A 177 -0.88 -13.31 -15.02
CA ALA A 177 -1.81 -12.54 -14.20
C ALA A 177 -2.03 -11.13 -14.74
N ALA A 178 -0.97 -10.48 -15.23
CA ALA A 178 -1.07 -9.17 -15.88
C ALA A 178 -1.81 -9.21 -17.23
N ARG A 179 -1.70 -10.30 -18.00
CA ARG A 179 -2.49 -10.49 -19.25
C ARG A 179 -3.97 -10.72 -18.94
N GLU A 180 -4.28 -11.56 -17.96
CA GLU A 180 -5.64 -11.79 -17.48
C GLU A 180 -6.26 -10.47 -16.98
N ALA A 181 -5.48 -9.68 -16.22
CA ALA A 181 -5.87 -8.34 -15.79
C ALA A 181 -6.22 -7.41 -16.96
N LEU A 182 -5.61 -7.53 -18.15
CA LEU A 182 -6.02 -6.72 -19.31
C LEU A 182 -7.45 -7.05 -19.77
N ALA A 183 -7.88 -8.31 -19.64
CA ALA A 183 -9.21 -8.76 -20.02
C ALA A 183 -10.30 -8.32 -19.02
N GLY A 184 -9.93 -7.98 -17.78
CA GLY A 184 -10.83 -7.33 -16.82
C GLY A 184 -10.61 -7.79 -15.40
N GLU A 185 -11.17 -8.94 -15.06
CA GLU A 185 -11.14 -9.48 -13.69
C GLU A 185 -9.95 -10.42 -13.49
N VAL A 186 -9.38 -10.35 -12.29
CA VAL A 186 -8.27 -11.20 -11.84
C VAL A 186 -8.84 -12.11 -10.77
N GLU A 187 -8.68 -13.42 -10.95
CA GLU A 187 -9.14 -14.41 -9.97
C GLU A 187 -8.45 -14.23 -8.61
N THR A 188 -9.10 -14.63 -7.52
CA THR A 188 -8.56 -14.45 -6.16
C THR A 188 -7.18 -15.10 -5.98
N GLU A 189 -6.99 -16.30 -6.53
CA GLU A 189 -5.68 -17.00 -6.48
C GLU A 189 -4.57 -16.18 -7.15
N ARG A 190 -4.89 -15.52 -8.28
CA ARG A 190 -3.96 -14.63 -8.98
C ARG A 190 -3.72 -13.34 -8.19
N ALA A 191 -4.73 -12.83 -7.50
CA ALA A 191 -4.58 -11.68 -6.62
C ALA A 191 -3.60 -11.96 -5.47
N ASP A 192 -3.73 -13.14 -4.84
CA ASP A 192 -2.83 -13.58 -3.78
C ASP A 192 -1.40 -13.77 -4.32
N GLN A 193 -1.25 -14.40 -5.50
CA GLN A 193 0.03 -14.55 -6.18
C GLN A 193 0.73 -13.21 -6.44
N VAL A 194 -0.02 -12.18 -6.85
CA VAL A 194 0.48 -10.81 -7.06
C VAL A 194 0.95 -10.21 -5.73
N ALA A 195 0.13 -10.28 -4.67
CA ALA A 195 0.45 -9.72 -3.37
C ALA A 195 1.69 -10.39 -2.72
N GLU A 196 1.78 -11.72 -2.80
CA GLU A 196 2.94 -12.46 -2.30
C GLU A 196 4.23 -12.13 -3.04
N THR A 197 4.17 -12.13 -4.38
CA THR A 197 5.34 -11.83 -5.22
C THR A 197 5.84 -10.41 -4.97
N LEU A 198 4.92 -9.44 -4.84
CA LEU A 198 5.27 -8.09 -4.44
C LEU A 198 5.97 -8.06 -3.06
N GLY A 199 5.49 -8.85 -2.10
CA GLY A 199 6.13 -8.99 -0.79
C GLY A 199 7.57 -9.49 -0.86
N ILE A 200 7.89 -10.40 -1.80
CA ILE A 200 9.25 -10.86 -2.08
C ILE A 200 10.08 -9.73 -2.71
N CYS A 201 9.56 -9.04 -3.73
CA CYS A 201 10.23 -7.91 -4.39
C CYS A 201 10.65 -6.84 -3.38
N GLU A 202 9.75 -6.43 -2.49
CA GLU A 202 10.08 -5.44 -1.46
C GLU A 202 11.12 -5.90 -0.46
N ARG A 203 11.10 -7.20 -0.11
CA ARG A 203 12.11 -7.75 0.79
C ARG A 203 13.49 -7.71 0.14
N VAL A 204 13.59 -7.98 -1.16
CA VAL A 204 14.82 -7.80 -1.93
C VAL A 204 15.28 -6.34 -1.90
N LEU A 205 14.40 -5.38 -2.17
CA LEU A 205 14.72 -3.95 -2.12
C LEU A 205 15.17 -3.50 -0.72
N ARG A 206 14.46 -3.92 0.33
CA ARG A 206 14.84 -3.62 1.72
C ARG A 206 16.22 -4.16 2.06
N ARG A 207 16.58 -5.39 1.66
CA ARG A 207 17.91 -5.95 1.91
C ARG A 207 19.00 -5.22 1.14
N ARG A 208 18.75 -4.80 -0.10
CA ARG A 208 19.71 -4.00 -0.87
C ARG A 208 20.05 -2.68 -0.18
N GLN A 209 19.06 -2.01 0.41
CA GLN A 209 19.29 -0.79 1.17
C GLN A 209 20.14 -1.02 2.44
N ILE A 210 20.26 -2.26 2.93
CA ILE A 210 21.13 -2.62 4.06
C ILE A 210 22.57 -2.85 3.61
N LEU A 211 22.78 -3.36 2.39
CA LEU A 211 24.10 -3.75 1.87
C LEU A 211 24.85 -2.61 1.15
N ALA A 212 24.21 -1.45 0.93
CA ALA A 212 24.81 -0.28 0.30
C ALA A 212 25.64 0.60 1.27
N GLU A 213 25.71 0.23 2.55
CA GLU A 213 26.63 0.76 3.58
C GLU A 213 28.00 0.05 3.53
#